data_AF-A0A1Y3T8C8-F1
#
_entry.id   AF-A0A1Y3T8C8-F1
#
_cell.length_a   1.000
_cell.length_b   1.000
_cell.length_c   1.000
_cell.angle_alpha   90.00
_cell.angle_beta   90.00
_cell.angle_gamma   90.00
#
_symmetry.space_group_name_H-M   'P 1'
#
loop_
_entity.id
_entity.type
_entity.pdbx_description
1 polymer ?
#
loop_
_entity_poly.entity_id
_entity_poly.type
_entity_poly.pdbx_seq_one_letter_code
_entity_poly.pdbx_strand_id
1 'polypeptide(L)'
;MAILKHIASKNADYGEAQRYLMFQYNEDTMKPILDENGRLIPREEYYLDGINCDPFTFDMECKELNAQYRKNQTYDEIKSHHYILSFDPKDVEEGGLTGERAQQLGLEYARKNFPGHQALVCTHTDGHNRSSNIHVHIVINSLRKLDVERRDFMERPCDSRAGFKHHLTNDYLSYLKQDVMDLCHREQLHQVDLLSPAEKKITDREYHARRRGQKKMDKLNREMTAGGITPRKTKFETQKDFLRSAIEESAASAHSLEEFQKLLTEKYHISLKVSRGRFSYLHPERGKYITGRSLGTRYEKEYLLSVWEKNARRLQHLPPGAAISDERSAFADQNDLPAFVFIKSDLRLVVDLQSCAKAQASSAYARKVRLSNLQQMAKTVAYIQEHGYDTEDDLKNAFTEAQAQTADMRKALRSTEKKLRQVNEQIHYTGQYLANKSVYRQYLNSRNKKKFRQEHQTEITLYETARKVLKGYSEDGKLPSMKLLKAEKEKLTARKNSQYDAYQNLRKYVKELNTVQANLAAFLGKDRSRQNEQEKDNARS
;
A
#
# COMPACT_ATOMS: atom_id res chain seq x y z
N MET A 1 -1.58 -1.40 -1.93
CA MET A 1 -1.31 -2.69 -2.59
C MET A 1 -2.65 -3.23 -3.01
N ALA A 2 -2.74 -3.89 -4.15
CA ALA A 2 -4.02 -4.33 -4.66
C ALA A 2 -4.69 -5.38 -3.75
N ILE A 3 -5.94 -5.15 -3.36
CA ILE A 3 -6.73 -6.02 -2.48
C ILE A 3 -8.13 -6.27 -3.05
N LEU A 4 -8.68 -7.45 -2.78
CA LEU A 4 -10.06 -7.80 -3.10
C LEU A 4 -10.87 -7.98 -1.82
N LYS A 5 -11.92 -7.17 -1.65
CA LYS A 5 -12.91 -7.31 -0.59
C LYS A 5 -14.23 -7.81 -1.18
N HIS A 6 -14.93 -8.65 -0.42
CA HIS A 6 -16.26 -9.14 -0.78
C HIS A 6 -17.24 -8.87 0.36
N ILE A 7 -18.45 -8.40 -0.01
CA ILE A 7 -19.58 -8.19 0.89
C ILE A 7 -20.81 -8.82 0.22
N ALA A 8 -21.49 -9.72 0.93
CA ALA A 8 -22.81 -10.19 0.52
C ALA A 8 -23.88 -9.28 1.12
N SER A 9 -24.80 -8.78 0.29
CA SER A 9 -25.89 -7.91 0.72
C SER A 9 -27.22 -8.66 0.71
N LYS A 10 -27.97 -8.51 1.81
CA LYS A 10 -29.37 -8.93 1.91
C LYS A 10 -30.35 -7.78 1.61
N ASN A 11 -29.83 -6.57 1.30
CA ASN A 11 -30.66 -5.40 1.06
C ASN A 11 -31.49 -5.59 -0.22
N ALA A 12 -32.82 -5.49 -0.11
CA ALA A 12 -33.74 -5.60 -1.24
C ALA A 12 -33.78 -4.33 -2.10
N ASP A 13 -33.29 -3.20 -1.58
CA ASP A 13 -33.12 -1.97 -2.34
C ASP A 13 -31.80 -2.01 -3.13
N TYR A 14 -31.88 -2.51 -4.38
CA TYR A 14 -30.75 -2.51 -5.31
C TYR A 14 -30.31 -1.08 -5.70
N GLY A 15 -31.18 -0.08 -5.58
CA GLY A 15 -30.86 1.31 -5.85
C GLY A 15 -29.94 1.92 -4.79
N GLU A 16 -29.85 1.33 -3.60
CA GLU A 16 -28.92 1.77 -2.56
C GLU A 16 -27.46 1.62 -3.01
N ALA A 17 -27.16 0.55 -3.76
CA ALA A 17 -25.83 0.35 -4.34
C ALA A 17 -25.51 1.42 -5.40
N GLN A 18 -26.43 1.70 -6.33
CA GLN A 18 -26.25 2.78 -7.31
C GLN A 18 -26.04 4.13 -6.62
N ARG A 19 -26.86 4.46 -5.61
CA ARG A 19 -26.74 5.73 -4.88
C ARG A 19 -25.40 5.84 -4.15
N TYR A 20 -24.95 4.78 -3.49
CA TYR A 20 -23.66 4.75 -2.80
C TYR A 20 -22.48 5.00 -3.76
N LEU A 21 -22.58 4.50 -4.99
CA LEU A 21 -21.56 4.65 -6.01
C LEU A 21 -21.58 6.07 -6.63
N MET A 22 -22.76 6.62 -6.93
CA MET A 22 -22.86 7.89 -7.67
C MET A 22 -22.77 9.15 -6.80
N PHE A 23 -23.09 9.05 -5.50
CA PHE A 23 -23.22 10.22 -4.62
C PHE A 23 -22.24 10.18 -3.44
N GLN A 24 -22.01 11.33 -2.82
CA GLN A 24 -21.13 11.48 -1.66
C GLN A 24 -21.78 10.93 -0.39
N TYR A 25 -21.02 10.17 0.38
CA TYR A 25 -21.47 9.56 1.64
C TYR A 25 -20.50 9.92 2.77
N ASN A 26 -21.05 10.14 3.96
CA ASN A 26 -20.26 10.29 5.17
C ASN A 26 -19.65 8.94 5.56
N GLU A 27 -18.33 8.86 5.57
CA GLU A 27 -17.59 7.63 5.83
C GLU A 27 -17.76 7.06 7.25
N ASP A 28 -18.05 7.92 8.23
CA ASP A 28 -18.25 7.49 9.62
C ASP A 28 -19.67 6.94 9.84
N THR A 29 -20.68 7.53 9.18
CA THR A 29 -22.10 7.20 9.41
C THR A 29 -22.74 6.37 8.30
N MET A 30 -22.06 6.20 7.16
CA MET A 30 -22.60 5.58 5.93
C MET A 30 -23.93 6.19 5.47
N LYS A 31 -24.10 7.50 5.69
CA LYS A 31 -25.28 8.26 5.26
C LYS A 31 -24.92 9.18 4.09
N PRO A 32 -25.83 9.42 3.14
CA PRO A 32 -25.58 10.36 2.06
C PRO A 32 -25.34 11.76 2.61
N ILE A 33 -24.43 12.49 1.97
CA ILE A 33 -24.20 13.92 2.22
C ILE A 33 -25.21 14.68 1.34
N LEU A 34 -25.92 15.62 1.96
CA LEU A 34 -26.93 16.43 1.30
C LEU A 34 -26.45 17.88 1.18
N ASP A 35 -26.85 18.55 0.10
CA ASP A 35 -26.65 19.98 -0.07
C ASP A 35 -27.59 20.80 0.83
N GLU A 36 -27.48 22.13 0.79
CA GLU A 36 -28.31 23.06 1.56
C GLU A 36 -29.81 22.91 1.28
N ASN A 37 -30.19 22.33 0.14
CA ASN A 37 -31.57 22.08 -0.28
C ASN A 37 -32.03 20.63 0.02
N GLY A 38 -31.21 19.83 0.71
CA GLY A 38 -31.52 18.43 1.02
C GLY A 38 -31.37 17.46 -0.16
N ARG A 39 -30.69 17.85 -1.24
CA ARG A 39 -30.46 17.00 -2.42
C ARG A 39 -29.15 16.23 -2.28
N LEU A 40 -29.10 15.04 -2.90
CA LEU A 40 -27.88 14.23 -2.95
C LEU A 40 -26.79 14.95 -3.75
N ILE A 41 -25.57 14.97 -3.22
CA ILE A 41 -24.41 15.58 -3.89
C ILE A 41 -23.70 14.50 -4.73
N PRO A 42 -23.56 14.66 -6.05
CA PRO A 42 -22.78 13.74 -6.88
C PRO A 42 -21.31 13.67 -6.47
N ARG A 43 -20.66 12.53 -6.70
CA ARG A 43 -19.20 12.44 -6.57
C ARG A 43 -18.52 13.33 -7.62
N GLU A 44 -17.35 13.88 -7.26
CA GLU A 44 -16.57 14.74 -8.15
C GLU A 44 -16.08 13.99 -9.38
N GLU A 45 -15.65 12.74 -9.21
CA GLU A 45 -15.17 11.88 -10.30
C GLU A 45 -15.55 10.43 -10.03
N TYR A 46 -16.22 9.80 -11.00
CA TYR A 46 -16.49 8.36 -11.01
C TYR A 46 -16.72 7.87 -12.45
N TYR A 47 -16.44 6.59 -12.68
CA TYR A 47 -16.66 5.91 -13.96
C TYR A 47 -17.64 4.78 -13.74
N LEU A 48 -18.75 4.72 -14.46
CA LEU A 48 -19.82 3.76 -14.22
C LEU A 48 -20.24 3.05 -15.51
N ASP A 49 -20.24 1.72 -15.47
CA ASP A 49 -20.65 0.88 -16.59
C ASP A 49 -21.50 -0.30 -16.10
N GLY A 50 -22.41 -0.75 -16.95
CA GLY A 50 -23.22 -1.96 -16.75
C GLY A 50 -22.73 -3.14 -17.58
N ILE A 51 -22.82 -4.35 -17.03
CA ILE A 51 -22.63 -5.61 -17.76
C ILE A 51 -23.95 -6.37 -17.72
N ASN A 52 -24.47 -6.75 -18.90
CA ASN A 52 -25.77 -7.42 -19.08
C ASN A 52 -26.97 -6.63 -18.52
N CYS A 53 -26.81 -5.33 -18.30
CA CYS A 53 -27.80 -4.37 -17.83
C CYS A 53 -27.34 -2.95 -18.20
N ASP A 54 -28.28 -2.01 -18.21
CA ASP A 54 -27.97 -0.59 -18.21
C ASP A 54 -27.64 -0.14 -16.76
N PRO A 55 -26.55 0.62 -16.55
CA PRO A 55 -26.12 0.98 -15.21
C PRO A 55 -27.10 1.87 -14.44
N PHE A 56 -27.94 2.65 -15.13
CA PHE A 56 -28.94 3.53 -14.51
C PHE A 56 -30.25 2.81 -14.21
N THR A 57 -30.53 1.67 -14.86
CA THR A 57 -31.72 0.84 -14.58
C THR A 57 -31.40 -0.50 -13.91
N PHE A 58 -30.17 -0.67 -13.40
CA PHE A 58 -29.72 -1.91 -12.76
C PHE A 58 -30.66 -2.40 -11.66
N ASP A 59 -31.19 -1.52 -10.82
CA ASP A 59 -32.06 -1.92 -9.72
C ASP A 59 -33.38 -2.53 -10.21
N MET A 60 -34.00 -1.90 -11.22
CA MET A 60 -35.22 -2.35 -11.87
C MET A 60 -34.99 -3.68 -12.58
N GLU A 61 -33.97 -3.77 -13.43
CA GLU A 61 -33.68 -5.00 -14.17
C GLU A 61 -33.33 -6.17 -13.24
N CYS A 62 -32.67 -5.92 -12.10
CA CYS A 62 -32.40 -6.96 -11.10
C CYS A 62 -33.69 -7.46 -10.46
N LYS A 63 -34.60 -6.53 -10.09
CA LYS A 63 -35.91 -6.88 -9.50
C LYS A 63 -36.77 -7.67 -10.49
N GLU A 64 -36.79 -7.28 -11.76
CA GLU A 64 -37.51 -7.99 -12.83
C GLU A 64 -36.99 -9.42 -13.01
N LEU A 65 -35.66 -9.60 -13.11
CA LEU A 65 -35.06 -10.92 -13.23
C LEU A 65 -35.36 -11.80 -12.00
N ASN A 66 -35.27 -11.23 -10.80
CA ASN A 66 -35.60 -11.92 -9.56
C ASN A 66 -37.06 -12.39 -9.53
N ALA A 67 -37.99 -11.54 -9.99
CA ALA A 67 -39.40 -11.88 -10.10
C ALA A 67 -39.65 -12.99 -11.11
N GLN A 68 -39.00 -12.93 -12.29
CA GLN A 68 -39.09 -13.94 -13.34
C GLN A 68 -38.71 -15.33 -12.83
N TYR A 69 -37.60 -15.43 -12.08
CA TYR A 69 -37.11 -16.71 -11.53
C TYR A 69 -37.64 -17.05 -10.14
N ARG A 70 -38.53 -16.23 -9.58
CA ARG A 70 -39.10 -16.38 -8.22
C ARG A 70 -38.01 -16.58 -7.15
N LYS A 71 -36.97 -15.74 -7.20
CA LYS A 71 -35.86 -15.72 -6.22
C LYS A 71 -35.80 -14.38 -5.50
N ASN A 72 -35.05 -14.34 -4.39
CA ASN A 72 -34.74 -13.09 -3.70
C ASN A 72 -36.00 -12.38 -3.15
N GLN A 73 -37.01 -13.13 -2.71
CA GLN A 73 -38.28 -12.64 -2.19
C GLN A 73 -38.27 -12.44 -0.67
N THR A 74 -37.45 -13.18 0.09
CA THR A 74 -37.46 -13.10 1.56
C THR A 74 -36.29 -12.25 2.08
N TYR A 75 -36.43 -11.64 3.26
CA TYR A 75 -35.40 -10.78 3.84
C TYR A 75 -34.02 -11.46 3.98
N ASP A 76 -33.99 -12.77 4.24
CA ASP A 76 -32.75 -13.47 4.55
C ASP A 76 -31.90 -13.90 3.36
N GLU A 77 -32.42 -13.84 2.13
CA GLU A 77 -31.63 -14.27 0.98
C GLU A 77 -30.61 -13.20 0.57
N ILE A 78 -29.47 -13.63 0.05
CA ILE A 78 -28.49 -12.71 -0.54
C ILE A 78 -29.02 -12.18 -1.87
N LYS A 79 -29.10 -10.86 -1.99
CA LYS A 79 -29.66 -10.10 -3.11
C LYS A 79 -28.58 -9.68 -4.09
N SER A 80 -27.45 -9.22 -3.58
CA SER A 80 -26.31 -8.82 -4.40
C SER A 80 -25.00 -9.16 -3.73
N HIS A 81 -23.94 -9.23 -4.52
CA HIS A 81 -22.58 -9.37 -4.04
C HIS A 81 -21.79 -8.15 -4.49
N HIS A 82 -21.12 -7.51 -3.54
CA HIS A 82 -20.29 -6.34 -3.77
C HIS A 82 -18.82 -6.72 -3.60
N TYR A 83 -18.10 -6.66 -4.70
CA TYR A 83 -16.65 -6.80 -4.74
C TYR A 83 -16.01 -5.42 -4.82
N ILE A 84 -14.93 -5.23 -4.08
CA ILE A 84 -14.15 -3.98 -4.11
C ILE A 84 -12.70 -4.37 -4.39
N LEU A 85 -12.23 -3.99 -5.58
CA LEU A 85 -10.84 -4.10 -5.98
C LEU A 85 -10.18 -2.74 -5.70
N SER A 86 -9.35 -2.65 -4.68
CA SER A 86 -8.63 -1.41 -4.35
C SER A 86 -7.17 -1.55 -4.75
N PHE A 87 -6.60 -0.57 -5.44
CA PHE A 87 -5.20 -0.56 -5.87
C PHE A 87 -4.29 0.15 -4.86
N ASP A 88 -2.96 0.06 -5.03
CA ASP A 88 -2.04 0.85 -4.23
C ASP A 88 -2.14 2.34 -4.60
N PRO A 89 -2.18 3.28 -3.65
CA PRO A 89 -2.08 4.70 -3.98
C PRO A 89 -0.81 5.04 -4.79
N LYS A 90 0.28 4.27 -4.62
CA LYS A 90 1.48 4.41 -5.44
C LYS A 90 1.27 4.06 -6.91
N ASP A 91 0.26 3.25 -7.25
CA ASP A 91 -0.02 2.89 -8.64
C ASP A 91 -0.44 4.09 -9.47
N VAL A 92 -0.94 5.16 -8.85
CA VAL A 92 -1.26 6.42 -9.54
C VAL A 92 0.03 7.09 -10.02
N GLU A 93 1.03 7.23 -9.14
CA GLU A 93 2.28 7.94 -9.44
C GLU A 93 3.31 7.07 -10.16
N GLU A 94 3.44 5.80 -9.75
CA GLU A 94 4.50 4.88 -10.18
C GLU A 94 4.01 3.90 -11.27
N GLY A 95 2.73 3.52 -11.21
CA GLY A 95 2.09 2.57 -12.15
C GLY A 95 1.33 3.23 -13.30
N GLY A 96 1.14 4.55 -13.26
CA GLY A 96 0.35 5.30 -14.26
C GLY A 96 -1.12 4.91 -14.29
N LEU A 97 -1.65 4.36 -13.19
CA LEU A 97 -3.05 3.94 -13.09
C LEU A 97 -3.96 5.17 -12.99
N THR A 98 -4.81 5.36 -14.00
CA THR A 98 -5.89 6.36 -14.00
C THR A 98 -7.23 5.73 -13.62
N GLY A 99 -8.23 6.57 -13.34
CA GLY A 99 -9.60 6.10 -13.10
C GLY A 99 -10.17 5.34 -14.30
N GLU A 100 -9.98 5.83 -15.53
CA GLU A 100 -10.41 5.13 -16.75
C GLU A 100 -9.72 3.77 -16.91
N ARG A 101 -8.40 3.71 -16.64
CA ARG A 101 -7.66 2.45 -16.75
C ARG A 101 -8.15 1.45 -15.71
N ALA A 102 -8.35 1.88 -14.47
CA ALA A 102 -8.91 1.04 -13.42
C ALA A 102 -10.33 0.57 -13.77
N GLN A 103 -11.17 1.42 -14.39
CA GLN A 103 -12.49 1.03 -14.88
C GLN A 103 -12.42 -0.06 -15.95
N GLN A 104 -11.52 0.08 -16.93
CA GLN A 104 -11.31 -0.95 -17.96
C GLN A 104 -10.89 -2.29 -17.36
N LEU A 105 -9.95 -2.27 -16.40
CA LEU A 105 -9.51 -3.46 -15.69
C LEU A 105 -10.64 -4.09 -14.86
N GLY A 106 -11.45 -3.24 -14.22
CA GLY A 106 -12.65 -3.64 -13.49
C GLY A 106 -13.66 -4.36 -14.36
N LEU A 107 -13.93 -3.82 -15.55
CA LEU A 107 -14.83 -4.39 -16.54
C LEU A 107 -14.30 -5.73 -17.09
N GLU A 108 -13.01 -5.79 -17.41
CA GLU A 108 -12.36 -7.04 -17.85
C GLU A 108 -12.50 -8.11 -16.76
N TYR A 109 -12.13 -7.76 -15.53
CA TYR A 109 -12.20 -8.63 -14.38
C TYR A 109 -13.64 -9.11 -14.13
N ALA A 110 -14.63 -8.21 -14.17
CA ALA A 110 -16.02 -8.55 -13.96
C ALA A 110 -16.57 -9.46 -15.06
N ARG A 111 -16.25 -9.21 -16.33
CA ARG A 111 -16.67 -10.08 -17.45
C ARG A 111 -16.06 -11.48 -17.37
N LYS A 112 -14.79 -11.57 -16.96
CA LYS A 112 -14.09 -12.84 -16.81
C LYS A 112 -14.65 -13.67 -15.65
N ASN A 113 -14.85 -13.02 -14.50
CA ASN A 113 -15.14 -13.71 -13.25
C ASN A 113 -16.63 -13.87 -12.98
N PHE A 114 -17.48 -12.97 -13.46
CA PHE A 114 -18.94 -13.03 -13.24
C PHE A 114 -19.73 -13.16 -14.55
N PRO A 115 -19.38 -14.08 -15.46
CA PRO A 115 -19.95 -14.12 -16.81
C PRO A 115 -21.46 -14.37 -16.77
N GLY A 116 -22.27 -13.54 -17.43
CA GLY A 116 -23.73 -13.72 -17.47
C GLY A 116 -24.48 -13.22 -16.23
N HIS A 117 -23.80 -12.67 -15.20
CA HIS A 117 -24.49 -11.87 -14.18
C HIS A 117 -24.78 -10.46 -14.71
N GLN A 118 -25.85 -9.85 -14.17
CA GLN A 118 -25.99 -8.39 -14.21
C GLN A 118 -24.98 -7.79 -13.24
N ALA A 119 -24.18 -6.84 -13.69
CA ALA A 119 -23.17 -6.19 -12.86
C ALA A 119 -23.12 -4.68 -13.09
N LEU A 120 -22.98 -3.93 -11.99
CA LEU A 120 -22.46 -2.56 -12.02
C LEU A 120 -20.96 -2.60 -11.76
N VAL A 121 -20.20 -1.91 -12.59
CA VAL A 121 -18.76 -1.68 -12.39
C VAL A 121 -18.55 -0.18 -12.25
N CYS A 122 -18.08 0.26 -11.10
CA CYS A 122 -17.89 1.67 -10.80
C CYS A 122 -16.51 1.94 -10.21
N THR A 123 -15.74 2.83 -10.83
CA THR A 123 -14.43 3.25 -10.32
C THR A 123 -14.51 4.59 -9.63
N HIS A 124 -13.87 4.66 -8.47
CA HIS A 124 -13.70 5.85 -7.66
C HIS A 124 -12.20 6.18 -7.57
N THR A 125 -11.85 7.44 -7.81
CA THR A 125 -10.48 7.98 -7.64
C THR A 125 -10.29 8.65 -6.27
N ASP A 126 -11.41 8.97 -5.60
CA ASP A 126 -11.49 9.48 -4.24
C ASP A 126 -11.35 8.33 -3.23
N GLY A 127 -10.13 7.83 -3.07
CA GLY A 127 -9.86 6.81 -2.04
C GLY A 127 -10.39 7.23 -0.67
N HIS A 128 -10.91 6.26 0.09
CA HIS A 128 -11.48 6.46 1.43
C HIS A 128 -10.54 7.31 2.31
N ASN A 129 -11.05 8.33 2.99
CA ASN A 129 -10.32 9.26 3.87
C ASN A 129 -9.23 10.09 3.20
N ARG A 130 -9.40 10.51 1.94
CA ARG A 130 -8.34 11.21 1.17
C ARG A 130 -7.08 10.36 1.00
N SER A 131 -7.24 9.03 0.98
CA SER A 131 -6.13 8.12 0.69
C SER A 131 -5.71 8.18 -0.79
N SER A 132 -6.57 8.75 -1.65
CA SER A 132 -6.37 8.82 -3.10
C SER A 132 -6.18 7.44 -3.76
N ASN A 133 -6.58 6.38 -3.07
CA ASN A 133 -6.57 5.02 -3.59
C ASN A 133 -7.68 4.87 -4.64
N ILE A 134 -7.29 4.62 -5.88
CA ILE A 134 -8.22 4.20 -6.92
C ILE A 134 -8.79 2.83 -6.55
N HIS A 135 -10.11 2.69 -6.63
CA HIS A 135 -10.78 1.43 -6.36
C HIS A 135 -11.98 1.22 -7.27
N VAL A 136 -12.20 -0.04 -7.64
CA VAL A 136 -13.31 -0.48 -8.48
C VAL A 136 -14.30 -1.25 -7.62
N HIS A 137 -15.53 -0.79 -7.63
CA HIS A 137 -16.69 -1.49 -7.11
C HIS A 137 -17.33 -2.34 -8.22
N ILE A 138 -17.53 -3.63 -7.95
CA ILE A 138 -18.25 -4.54 -8.83
C ILE A 138 -19.44 -5.09 -8.03
N VAL A 139 -20.65 -4.63 -8.34
CA VAL A 139 -21.88 -5.07 -7.70
C VAL A 139 -22.63 -5.99 -8.66
N ILE A 140 -22.73 -7.27 -8.33
CA ILE A 140 -23.47 -8.24 -9.14
C ILE A 140 -24.82 -8.56 -8.50
N ASN A 141 -25.84 -8.76 -9.34
CA ASN A 141 -27.06 -9.43 -8.91
C ASN A 141 -26.68 -10.85 -8.42
N SER A 142 -27.24 -11.29 -7.30
CA SER A 142 -26.97 -12.65 -6.82
C SER A 142 -27.47 -13.69 -7.82
N LEU A 143 -28.44 -13.37 -8.67
CA LEU A 143 -28.88 -14.23 -9.77
C LEU A 143 -28.05 -14.04 -11.05
N ARG A 144 -27.78 -15.14 -11.74
CA ARG A 144 -27.23 -15.13 -13.11
C ARG A 144 -28.36 -14.91 -14.13
N LYS A 145 -28.18 -13.97 -15.05
CA LYS A 145 -29.14 -13.63 -16.12
C LYS A 145 -29.05 -14.58 -17.31
N LEU A 146 -27.86 -15.01 -17.68
CA LEU A 146 -27.59 -15.79 -18.89
C LEU A 146 -26.94 -17.14 -18.58
N ASP A 147 -27.29 -18.16 -19.35
CA ASP A 147 -26.50 -19.39 -19.44
C ASP A 147 -25.12 -19.05 -20.01
N VAL A 148 -24.08 -19.65 -19.45
CA VAL A 148 -22.70 -19.44 -19.89
C VAL A 148 -21.96 -20.76 -20.00
N GLU A 149 -20.90 -20.76 -20.79
CA GLU A 149 -19.97 -21.88 -20.81
C GLU A 149 -19.37 -22.07 -19.42
N ARG A 150 -19.38 -23.31 -18.93
CA ARG A 150 -18.86 -23.66 -17.61
C ARG A 150 -17.33 -23.51 -17.62
N ARG A 151 -16.81 -22.83 -16.60
CA ARG A 151 -15.37 -22.62 -16.40
C ARG A 151 -14.87 -23.41 -15.19
N ASP A 152 -13.56 -23.59 -15.09
CA ASP A 152 -12.94 -24.42 -14.05
C ASP A 152 -13.25 -23.97 -12.61
N PHE A 153 -13.41 -22.66 -12.39
CA PHE A 153 -13.78 -22.10 -11.09
C PHE A 153 -15.27 -22.29 -10.74
N MET A 154 -16.10 -22.80 -11.66
CA MET A 154 -17.52 -23.08 -11.44
C MET A 154 -17.70 -24.51 -10.91
N GLU A 155 -17.71 -24.61 -9.58
CA GLU A 155 -17.70 -25.88 -8.85
C GLU A 155 -18.96 -26.72 -9.08
N ARG A 156 -20.12 -26.11 -9.26
CA ARG A 156 -21.40 -26.81 -9.39
C ARG A 156 -21.94 -26.71 -10.82
N PRO A 157 -22.65 -27.74 -11.33
CA PRO A 157 -23.29 -27.67 -12.65
C PRO A 157 -24.28 -26.50 -12.80
N CYS A 158 -24.92 -26.08 -11.70
CA CYS A 158 -25.84 -24.94 -11.71
C CYS A 158 -25.13 -23.58 -11.75
N ASP A 159 -23.83 -23.51 -11.45
CA ASP A 159 -23.11 -22.23 -11.39
C ASP A 159 -22.98 -21.59 -12.77
N SER A 160 -23.17 -22.33 -13.87
CA SER A 160 -23.13 -21.78 -15.24
C SER A 160 -24.52 -21.53 -15.86
N ARG A 161 -25.61 -21.65 -15.06
CA ARG A 161 -26.99 -21.60 -15.54
C ARG A 161 -27.73 -20.33 -15.12
N ALA A 162 -28.56 -19.79 -16.00
CA ALA A 162 -29.46 -18.67 -15.72
C ALA A 162 -30.47 -19.02 -14.62
N GLY A 163 -30.82 -18.03 -13.80
CA GLY A 163 -31.76 -18.19 -12.67
C GLY A 163 -31.15 -18.78 -11.40
N PHE A 164 -29.91 -19.27 -11.45
CA PHE A 164 -29.20 -19.77 -10.28
C PHE A 164 -28.38 -18.67 -9.60
N LYS A 165 -28.17 -18.86 -8.30
CA LYS A 165 -27.46 -17.88 -7.47
C LYS A 165 -25.95 -18.00 -7.62
N HIS A 166 -25.26 -16.90 -7.39
CA HIS A 166 -23.82 -16.84 -7.23
C HIS A 166 -23.42 -17.50 -5.91
N HIS A 167 -22.65 -18.58 -6.00
CA HIS A 167 -22.15 -19.33 -4.85
C HIS A 167 -20.67 -19.05 -4.64
N LEU A 168 -20.35 -18.08 -3.77
CA LEU A 168 -18.96 -17.80 -3.43
C LEU A 168 -18.46 -18.77 -2.36
N THR A 169 -17.70 -19.78 -2.77
CA THR A 169 -16.97 -20.69 -1.87
C THR A 169 -15.58 -20.11 -1.52
N ASN A 170 -14.83 -20.81 -0.67
CA ASN A 170 -13.44 -20.44 -0.39
C ASN A 170 -12.52 -20.66 -1.60
N ASP A 171 -12.76 -21.70 -2.40
CA ASP A 171 -11.94 -22.03 -3.56
C ASP A 171 -12.20 -21.02 -4.68
N TYR A 172 -13.46 -20.67 -4.90
CA TYR A 172 -13.82 -19.60 -5.83
C TYR A 172 -13.27 -18.25 -5.35
N LEU A 173 -13.36 -17.91 -4.06
CA LEU A 173 -12.72 -16.69 -3.55
C LEU A 173 -11.20 -16.69 -3.73
N SER A 174 -10.54 -17.85 -3.59
CA SER A 174 -9.11 -18.00 -3.82
C SER A 174 -8.76 -17.80 -5.28
N TYR A 175 -9.57 -18.36 -6.20
CA TYR A 175 -9.45 -18.09 -7.63
C TYR A 175 -9.60 -16.59 -7.94
N LEU A 176 -10.63 -15.93 -7.42
CA LEU A 176 -10.83 -14.49 -7.61
C LEU A 176 -9.64 -13.66 -7.15
N LYS A 177 -9.06 -14.01 -6.00
CA LYS A 177 -7.86 -13.38 -5.47
C LYS A 177 -6.63 -13.63 -6.33
N GLN A 178 -6.43 -14.86 -6.80
CA GLN A 178 -5.36 -15.19 -7.73
C GLN A 178 -5.48 -14.37 -9.02
N ASP A 179 -6.70 -14.25 -9.56
CA ASP A 179 -6.94 -13.48 -10.78
C ASP A 179 -6.65 -11.99 -10.61
N VAL A 180 -6.92 -11.42 -9.42
CA VAL A 180 -6.49 -10.05 -9.09
C VAL A 180 -4.95 -9.95 -9.07
N MET A 181 -4.26 -10.92 -8.49
CA MET A 181 -2.80 -10.93 -8.47
C MET A 181 -2.22 -11.04 -9.88
N ASP A 182 -2.77 -11.92 -10.72
CA ASP A 182 -2.36 -12.11 -12.10
C ASP A 182 -2.62 -10.85 -12.93
N LEU A 183 -3.77 -10.20 -12.74
CA LEU A 183 -4.11 -8.93 -13.36
C LEU A 183 -3.11 -7.85 -12.96
N CYS A 184 -2.82 -7.68 -11.67
CA CYS A 184 -1.88 -6.66 -11.23
C CYS A 184 -0.45 -6.95 -11.70
N HIS A 185 -0.01 -8.21 -11.70
CA HIS A 185 1.29 -8.58 -12.26
C HIS A 185 1.38 -8.28 -13.76
N ARG A 186 0.33 -8.58 -14.52
CA ARG A 186 0.26 -8.28 -15.97
C ARG A 186 0.34 -6.78 -16.22
N GLU A 187 -0.37 -5.99 -15.42
CA GLU A 187 -0.46 -4.54 -15.52
C GLU A 187 0.70 -3.80 -14.82
N GLN A 188 1.63 -4.53 -14.20
CA GLN A 188 2.77 -3.97 -13.46
C GLN A 188 2.37 -3.08 -12.27
N LEU A 189 1.25 -3.42 -11.63
CA LEU A 189 0.72 -2.74 -10.44
C LEU A 189 1.24 -3.38 -9.16
N HIS A 190 1.25 -2.60 -8.07
CA HIS A 190 1.71 -3.05 -6.77
C HIS A 190 0.78 -4.13 -6.19
N GLN A 191 1.28 -5.36 -6.13
CA GLN A 191 0.53 -6.52 -5.65
C GLN A 191 1.08 -7.06 -4.32
N VAL A 192 0.18 -7.55 -3.48
CA VAL A 192 0.49 -8.39 -2.31
C VAL A 192 -0.01 -9.81 -2.50
N ASP A 193 0.58 -10.76 -1.79
CA ASP A 193 -0.01 -12.07 -1.67
C ASP A 193 -1.39 -12.00 -0.98
N LEU A 194 -2.45 -12.37 -1.71
CA LEU A 194 -3.83 -12.39 -1.24
C LEU A 194 -4.27 -13.77 -0.72
N LEU A 195 -3.48 -14.81 -0.98
CA LEU A 195 -3.78 -16.20 -0.64
C LEU A 195 -3.19 -16.57 0.71
N SER A 196 -1.97 -16.13 0.99
CA SER A 196 -1.33 -16.40 2.27
C SER A 196 -2.00 -15.64 3.42
N PRO A 197 -2.14 -16.26 4.61
CA PRO A 197 -2.61 -15.55 5.78
C PRO A 197 -1.65 -14.41 6.17
N ALA A 198 -2.20 -13.24 6.49
CA ALA A 198 -1.40 -12.08 6.84
C ALA A 198 -0.52 -12.32 8.09
N GLU A 199 0.74 -11.89 8.00
CA GLU A 199 1.70 -11.90 9.12
C GLU A 199 1.16 -11.19 10.35
N LYS A 200 0.59 -10.00 10.12
CA LYS A 200 -0.12 -9.19 11.11
C LYS A 200 -1.53 -8.94 10.61
N LYS A 201 -2.51 -9.67 11.17
CA LYS A 201 -3.89 -9.64 10.72
C LYS A 201 -4.70 -8.59 11.49
N ILE A 202 -5.05 -7.49 10.83
CA ILE A 202 -5.97 -6.47 11.35
C ILE A 202 -7.28 -6.58 10.57
N THR A 203 -8.41 -6.73 11.27
CA THR A 203 -9.72 -6.81 10.60
C THR A 203 -10.36 -5.43 10.46
N ASP A 204 -11.27 -5.24 9.51
CA ASP A 204 -12.02 -3.98 9.35
C ASP A 204 -12.68 -3.53 10.66
N ARG A 205 -13.32 -4.48 11.37
CA ARG A 205 -13.93 -4.20 12.68
C ARG A 205 -12.92 -3.65 13.68
N GLU A 206 -11.71 -4.20 13.68
CA GLU A 206 -10.62 -3.76 14.55
C GLU A 206 -10.07 -2.40 14.14
N TYR A 207 -9.85 -2.18 12.84
CA TYR A 207 -9.46 -0.89 12.28
C TYR A 207 -10.44 0.23 12.66
N HIS A 208 -11.74 0.00 12.49
CA HIS A 208 -12.77 0.98 12.88
C HIS A 208 -12.89 1.12 14.40
N ALA A 209 -12.73 0.04 15.17
CA ALA A 209 -12.72 0.12 16.63
C ALA A 209 -11.56 1.00 17.13
N ARG A 210 -10.36 0.84 16.56
CA ARG A 210 -9.19 1.66 16.85
C ARG A 210 -9.46 3.14 16.54
N ARG A 211 -10.02 3.44 15.37
CA ARG A 211 -10.38 4.82 14.98
C ARG A 211 -11.40 5.46 15.91
N ARG A 212 -12.50 4.76 16.20
CA ARG A 212 -13.53 5.28 17.12
C ARG A 212 -12.98 5.48 18.53
N GLY A 213 -12.17 4.54 19.01
CA GLY A 213 -11.48 4.64 20.29
C GLY A 213 -10.52 5.84 20.34
N GLN A 214 -9.73 6.04 19.29
CA GLN A 214 -8.84 7.19 19.17
C GLN A 214 -9.61 8.51 19.17
N LYS A 215 -10.69 8.63 18.37
CA LYS A 215 -11.53 9.85 18.32
C LYS A 215 -12.11 10.20 19.71
N LYS A 216 -12.56 9.20 20.47
CA LYS A 216 -13.06 9.38 21.84
C LYS A 216 -11.94 9.80 22.80
N MET A 217 -10.77 9.17 22.71
CA MET A 217 -9.59 9.49 23.50
C MET A 217 -9.08 10.91 23.20
N ASP A 218 -9.02 11.31 21.93
CA ASP A 218 -8.59 12.64 21.51
C ASP A 218 -9.54 13.74 22.01
N LYS A 219 -10.84 13.44 22.09
CA LYS A 219 -11.82 14.35 22.70
C LYS A 219 -11.54 14.50 24.20
N LEU A 220 -11.39 13.39 24.93
CA LEU A 220 -11.08 13.40 26.36
C LEU A 220 -9.73 14.07 26.66
N ASN A 221 -8.71 13.81 25.83
CA ASN A 221 -7.38 14.41 25.96
C ASN A 221 -7.41 15.91 25.72
N ARG A 222 -8.25 16.40 24.80
CA ARG A 222 -8.49 17.83 24.60
C ARG A 222 -9.15 18.46 25.84
N GLU A 223 -10.15 17.82 26.41
CA GLU A 223 -10.82 18.27 27.64
C GLU A 223 -9.86 18.29 28.84
N MET A 224 -9.08 17.23 29.04
CA MET A 224 -8.03 17.18 30.09
C MET A 224 -7.00 18.30 29.92
N THR A 225 -6.52 18.51 28.69
CA THR A 225 -5.52 19.55 28.40
C THR A 225 -6.10 20.95 28.62
N ALA A 226 -7.37 21.18 28.28
CA ALA A 226 -8.06 22.44 28.56
C ALA A 226 -8.22 22.69 30.07
N GLY A 227 -8.39 21.63 30.86
CA GLY A 227 -8.38 21.66 32.32
C GLY A 227 -7.00 21.69 32.96
N GLY A 228 -5.90 21.87 32.19
CA GLY A 228 -4.54 21.93 32.70
C GLY A 228 -3.91 20.58 33.08
N ILE A 229 -4.58 19.45 32.80
CA ILE A 229 -4.11 18.09 33.09
C ILE A 229 -3.42 17.52 31.85
N THR A 230 -2.18 17.03 32.00
CA THR A 230 -1.46 16.38 30.90
C THR A 230 -1.89 14.91 30.77
N PRO A 231 -2.44 14.48 29.62
CA PRO A 231 -2.87 13.09 29.44
C PRO A 231 -1.69 12.11 29.46
N ARG A 232 -1.81 11.02 30.24
CA ARG A 232 -0.80 9.94 30.30
C ARG A 232 -0.77 9.06 29.04
N LYS A 233 -1.92 8.84 28.40
CA LYS A 233 -2.05 8.04 27.18
C LYS A 233 -2.67 8.88 26.07
N THR A 234 -1.96 8.98 24.94
CA THR A 234 -2.39 9.75 23.77
C THR A 234 -2.79 8.87 22.59
N LYS A 235 -2.43 7.58 22.63
CA LYS A 235 -2.74 6.60 21.60
C LYS A 235 -3.68 5.55 22.15
N PHE A 236 -4.77 5.32 21.44
CA PHE A 236 -5.71 4.25 21.74
C PHE A 236 -5.21 2.94 21.12
N GLU A 237 -5.18 1.90 21.92
CA GLU A 237 -4.79 0.56 21.50
C GLU A 237 -5.94 -0.40 21.76
N THR A 238 -6.26 -1.23 20.77
CA THR A 238 -7.23 -2.31 20.99
C THR A 238 -6.59 -3.42 21.82
N GLN A 239 -7.42 -4.27 22.46
CA GLN A 239 -6.92 -5.46 23.16
C GLN A 239 -6.03 -6.34 22.27
N LYS A 240 -6.32 -6.40 20.96
CA LYS A 240 -5.49 -7.13 20.01
C LYS A 240 -4.17 -6.42 19.71
N ASP A 241 -4.17 -5.09 19.58
CA ASP A 241 -2.94 -4.31 19.41
C ASP A 241 -1.99 -4.48 20.61
N PHE A 242 -2.55 -4.46 21.82
CA PHE A 242 -1.81 -4.74 23.06
C PHE A 242 -1.17 -6.13 23.01
N LEU A 243 -1.96 -7.18 22.71
CA LEU A 243 -1.45 -8.54 22.62
C LEU A 243 -0.34 -8.67 21.57
N ARG A 244 -0.52 -8.08 20.37
CA ARG A 244 0.49 -8.16 19.32
C ARG A 244 1.82 -7.53 19.74
N SER A 245 1.77 -6.36 20.38
CA SER A 245 2.97 -5.65 20.83
C SER A 245 3.68 -6.42 21.94
N ALA A 246 2.92 -6.91 22.93
CA ALA A 246 3.46 -7.71 24.03
C ALA A 246 4.07 -9.04 23.54
N ILE A 247 3.43 -9.73 22.59
CA ILE A 247 3.96 -10.97 22.01
C ILE A 247 5.23 -10.69 21.20
N GLU A 248 5.25 -9.66 20.36
CA GLU A 248 6.43 -9.27 19.57
C GLU A 248 7.63 -9.01 20.49
N GLU A 249 7.43 -8.25 21.57
CA GLU A 249 8.49 -7.90 22.51
C GLU A 249 8.96 -9.09 23.36
N SER A 250 8.03 -9.89 23.91
CA SER A 250 8.37 -11.09 24.68
C SER A 250 9.04 -12.14 23.81
N ALA A 251 8.61 -12.31 22.55
CA ALA A 251 9.20 -13.31 21.65
C ALA A 251 10.61 -12.93 21.21
N ALA A 252 10.89 -11.63 21.07
CA ALA A 252 12.23 -11.16 20.72
C ALA A 252 13.28 -11.52 21.79
N SER A 253 12.88 -11.53 23.07
CA SER A 253 13.78 -11.80 24.21
C SER A 253 13.80 -13.26 24.67
N ALA A 254 12.84 -14.08 24.23
CA ALA A 254 12.71 -15.45 24.69
C ALA A 254 13.52 -16.45 23.86
N HIS A 255 14.01 -17.48 24.53
CA HIS A 255 14.78 -18.59 23.97
C HIS A 255 14.06 -19.94 24.12
N SER A 256 13.01 -19.99 24.95
CA SER A 256 12.13 -21.16 25.10
C SER A 256 10.66 -20.76 25.30
N LEU A 257 9.77 -21.75 25.23
CA LEU A 257 8.34 -21.56 25.49
C LEU A 257 8.08 -21.11 26.95
N GLU A 258 8.80 -21.69 27.90
CA GLU A 258 8.67 -21.41 29.33
C GLU A 258 9.09 -19.97 29.63
N GLU A 259 10.21 -19.52 29.07
CA GLU A 259 10.68 -18.14 29.20
C GLU A 259 9.69 -17.16 28.58
N PHE A 260 9.19 -17.46 27.38
CA PHE A 260 8.18 -16.65 26.72
C PHE A 260 6.90 -16.53 27.55
N GLN A 261 6.40 -17.63 28.11
CA GLN A 261 5.22 -17.64 28.97
C GLN A 261 5.44 -16.82 30.25
N LYS A 262 6.64 -16.92 30.85
CA LYS A 262 7.03 -16.14 32.01
C LYS A 262 7.03 -14.64 31.70
N LEU A 263 7.69 -14.23 30.60
CA LEU A 263 7.75 -12.83 30.16
C LEU A 263 6.35 -12.25 29.91
N LEU A 264 5.46 -13.00 29.24
CA LEU A 264 4.07 -12.57 29.03
C LEU A 264 3.30 -12.37 30.33
N THR A 265 3.48 -13.27 31.31
CA THR A 265 2.74 -13.25 32.57
C THR A 265 3.23 -12.14 33.50
N GLU A 266 4.55 -12.01 33.64
CA GLU A 266 5.18 -11.07 34.58
C GLU A 266 5.10 -9.62 34.08
N LYS A 267 5.39 -9.38 32.80
CA LYS A 267 5.46 -8.01 32.25
C LYS A 267 4.12 -7.46 31.81
N TYR A 268 3.24 -8.33 31.29
CA TYR A 268 2.00 -7.91 30.63
C TYR A 268 0.73 -8.51 31.23
N HIS A 269 0.86 -9.42 32.21
CA HIS A 269 -0.27 -10.16 32.79
C HIS A 269 -1.11 -10.89 31.74
N ILE A 270 -0.44 -11.38 30.69
CA ILE A 270 -1.06 -12.17 29.62
C ILE A 270 -0.87 -13.65 29.93
N SER A 271 -1.97 -14.41 29.93
CA SER A 271 -1.91 -15.87 30.06
C SER A 271 -1.87 -16.54 28.69
N LEU A 272 -0.88 -17.42 28.48
CA LEU A 272 -0.78 -18.27 27.29
C LEU A 272 -1.46 -19.61 27.53
N LYS A 273 -2.31 -20.03 26.59
CA LYS A 273 -2.90 -21.37 26.53
C LYS A 273 -2.46 -22.08 25.26
N VAL A 274 -1.86 -23.26 25.43
CA VAL A 274 -1.59 -24.20 24.34
C VAL A 274 -2.69 -25.25 24.31
N SER A 275 -3.44 -25.34 23.21
CA SER A 275 -4.49 -26.35 23.06
C SER A 275 -4.57 -26.83 21.63
N ARG A 276 -4.57 -28.16 21.43
CA ARG A 276 -4.60 -28.81 20.11
C ARG A 276 -3.53 -28.24 19.17
N GLY A 277 -2.31 -28.04 19.69
CA GLY A 277 -1.19 -27.47 18.94
C GLY A 277 -1.25 -25.97 18.68
N ARG A 278 -2.25 -25.23 19.17
CA ARG A 278 -2.46 -23.81 18.87
C ARG A 278 -2.24 -22.92 20.09
N PHE A 279 -1.63 -21.76 19.86
CA PHE A 279 -1.48 -20.73 20.88
C PHE A 279 -2.69 -19.81 20.96
N SER A 280 -3.13 -19.52 22.17
CA SER A 280 -4.17 -18.56 22.47
C SER A 280 -3.78 -17.71 23.68
N TYR A 281 -4.10 -16.42 23.64
CA TYR A 281 -3.63 -15.43 24.60
C TYR A 281 -4.82 -14.79 25.33
N LEU A 282 -4.76 -14.72 26.65
CA LEU A 282 -5.76 -14.04 27.47
C LEU A 282 -5.25 -12.64 27.81
N HIS A 283 -5.94 -11.63 27.28
CA HIS A 283 -5.70 -10.24 27.65
C HIS A 283 -6.17 -10.01 29.11
N PRO A 284 -5.45 -9.22 29.93
CA PRO A 284 -5.79 -9.01 31.35
C PRO A 284 -7.22 -8.50 31.57
N GLU A 285 -7.68 -7.60 30.71
CA GLU A 285 -9.05 -7.04 30.76
C GLU A 285 -10.09 -7.86 29.95
N ARG A 286 -9.90 -9.16 29.76
CA ARG A 286 -10.77 -9.99 28.91
C ARG A 286 -11.04 -11.36 29.53
N GLY A 287 -12.30 -11.78 29.54
CA GLY A 287 -12.70 -13.11 30.04
C GLY A 287 -12.56 -14.28 29.05
N LYS A 288 -12.12 -14.05 27.81
CA LYS A 288 -12.00 -15.09 26.77
C LYS A 288 -10.71 -14.96 25.99
N TYR A 289 -10.06 -16.09 25.73
CA TYR A 289 -8.82 -16.17 24.96
C TYR A 289 -8.98 -15.68 23.51
N ILE A 290 -7.91 -15.11 22.96
CA ILE A 290 -7.77 -14.70 21.57
C ILE A 290 -6.74 -15.63 20.91
N THR A 291 -7.10 -16.28 19.82
CA THR A 291 -6.22 -17.25 19.14
C THR A 291 -5.11 -16.54 18.35
N GLY A 292 -3.91 -17.12 18.26
CA GLY A 292 -2.79 -16.60 17.45
C GLY A 292 -3.19 -16.33 16.00
N ARG A 293 -3.91 -17.26 15.37
CA ARG A 293 -4.50 -17.11 14.01
C ARG A 293 -5.34 -15.84 13.83
N SER A 294 -5.98 -15.35 14.88
CA SER A 294 -6.80 -14.13 14.83
C SER A 294 -6.00 -12.83 14.95
N LEU A 295 -4.72 -12.93 15.31
CA LEU A 295 -3.74 -11.86 15.41
C LEU A 295 -2.83 -11.81 14.17
N GLY A 296 -2.55 -12.96 13.53
CA GLY A 296 -1.69 -13.12 12.35
C GLY A 296 -0.71 -14.28 12.49
N THR A 297 -0.04 -14.69 11.41
CA THR A 297 0.86 -15.85 11.43
C THR A 297 2.08 -15.67 12.35
N ARG A 298 2.51 -14.43 12.58
CA ARG A 298 3.62 -14.11 13.51
C ARG A 298 3.30 -14.40 14.99
N TYR A 299 2.05 -14.69 15.31
CA TYR A 299 1.59 -14.97 16.67
C TYR A 299 1.13 -16.42 16.83
N GLU A 300 1.37 -17.25 15.82
CA GLU A 300 1.12 -18.70 15.85
C GLU A 300 2.35 -19.46 16.36
N LYS A 301 2.13 -20.71 16.75
CA LYS A 301 3.13 -21.54 17.44
C LYS A 301 4.38 -21.74 16.58
N GLU A 302 4.19 -22.07 15.32
CA GLU A 302 5.23 -22.44 14.38
C GLU A 302 6.22 -21.29 14.16
N TYR A 303 5.71 -20.08 13.95
CA TYR A 303 6.54 -18.89 13.81
C TYR A 303 7.33 -18.61 15.09
N LEU A 304 6.65 -18.62 16.25
CA LEU A 304 7.28 -18.29 17.52
C LEU A 304 8.37 -19.29 17.93
N LEU A 305 8.14 -20.58 17.71
CA LEU A 305 9.17 -21.61 17.89
C LEU A 305 10.41 -21.32 17.03
N SER A 306 10.21 -20.93 15.77
CA SER A 306 11.34 -20.59 14.88
C SER A 306 12.12 -19.35 15.33
N VAL A 307 11.46 -18.40 16.01
CA VAL A 307 12.11 -17.21 16.58
C VAL A 307 12.97 -17.63 17.78
N TRP A 308 12.42 -18.42 18.69
CA TRP A 308 13.14 -18.86 19.89
C TRP A 308 14.32 -19.77 19.55
N GLU A 309 14.19 -20.64 18.54
CA GLU A 309 15.30 -21.46 18.06
C GLU A 309 16.45 -20.58 17.50
N LYS A 310 16.12 -19.53 16.74
CA LYS A 310 17.12 -18.57 16.25
C LYS A 310 17.80 -17.83 17.41
N ASN A 311 17.03 -17.39 18.40
CA ASN A 311 17.56 -16.71 19.58
C ASN A 311 18.50 -17.65 20.38
N ALA A 312 18.09 -18.90 20.61
CA ALA A 312 18.89 -19.89 21.33
C ALA A 312 20.22 -20.19 20.60
N ARG A 313 20.21 -20.28 19.26
CA ARG A 313 21.44 -20.45 18.47
C ARG A 313 22.37 -19.24 18.55
N ARG A 314 21.82 -18.01 18.58
CA ARG A 314 22.62 -16.79 18.76
C ARG A 314 23.38 -16.82 20.09
N LEU A 315 22.73 -17.24 21.18
CA LEU A 315 23.38 -17.40 22.49
C LEU A 315 24.52 -18.42 22.48
N GLN A 316 24.40 -19.52 21.74
CA GLN A 316 25.42 -20.59 21.69
C GLN A 316 26.69 -20.20 20.93
N HIS A 317 26.63 -19.16 20.07
CA HIS A 317 27.76 -18.69 19.28
C HIS A 317 28.45 -17.45 19.89
N LEU A 318 28.11 -17.04 21.11
CA LEU A 318 28.86 -16.00 21.83
C LEU A 318 30.14 -16.60 22.46
N PRO A 319 31.32 -15.97 22.30
CA PRO A 319 32.55 -16.40 22.96
C PRO A 319 32.46 -16.22 24.50
N PRO A 320 33.11 -17.09 25.30
CA PRO A 320 33.01 -17.03 26.75
C PRO A 320 33.82 -15.84 27.28
N GLY A 321 33.12 -14.79 27.75
CA GLY A 321 33.73 -13.60 28.35
C GLY A 321 33.00 -12.27 28.14
N ALA A 322 31.97 -12.22 27.29
CA ALA A 322 31.17 -11.01 27.13
C ALA A 322 30.15 -10.87 28.29
N ALA A 323 30.58 -10.23 29.38
CA ALA A 323 29.67 -9.72 30.39
C ALA A 323 28.68 -8.75 29.74
N ILE A 324 27.44 -8.83 30.23
CA ILE A 324 26.25 -8.05 29.87
C ILE A 324 26.61 -6.58 29.63
N SER A 325 26.56 -6.15 28.38
CA SER A 325 26.36 -4.75 28.01
C SER A 325 25.46 -4.69 26.78
N ASP A 326 24.36 -3.95 26.96
CA ASP A 326 23.35 -3.50 26.00
C ASP A 326 23.43 -4.02 24.55
N GLU A 327 22.49 -4.89 24.18
CA GLU A 327 22.32 -5.36 22.81
C GLU A 327 21.81 -4.24 21.89
N ARG A 328 22.73 -3.60 21.19
CA ARG A 328 22.47 -2.92 19.91
C ARG A 328 23.60 -3.17 18.93
N SER A 329 23.74 -4.39 18.42
CA SER A 329 24.40 -4.66 17.13
C SER A 329 24.52 -6.17 16.88
N ALA A 330 23.62 -6.73 16.06
CA ALA A 330 23.87 -8.00 15.38
C ALA A 330 22.97 -8.16 14.14
N PHE A 331 23.22 -7.35 13.12
CA PHE A 331 22.94 -7.67 11.72
C PHE A 331 24.17 -7.30 10.89
N ALA A 332 25.18 -8.16 10.93
CA ALA A 332 26.32 -8.07 10.03
C ALA A 332 26.62 -9.48 9.49
N ASP A 333 25.83 -9.87 8.49
CA ASP A 333 26.30 -10.75 7.44
C ASP A 333 25.66 -10.25 6.14
N GLN A 334 26.31 -9.26 5.53
CA GLN A 334 25.90 -8.62 4.28
C GLN A 334 27.13 -8.23 3.45
N ASN A 335 27.84 -9.22 2.94
CA ASN A 335 28.61 -9.03 1.71
C ASN A 335 27.63 -9.11 0.54
N ASP A 336 26.96 -7.97 0.24
CA ASP A 336 26.45 -7.55 -1.10
C ASP A 336 25.39 -6.41 -1.04
N LEU A 337 25.40 -5.58 0.01
CA LEU A 337 24.59 -4.34 0.04
C LEU A 337 25.50 -3.11 -0.02
N PRO A 338 25.16 -2.06 -0.80
CA PRO A 338 25.97 -0.86 -0.88
C PRO A 338 26.08 -0.21 0.50
N ALA A 339 27.29 0.28 0.81
CA ALA A 339 27.86 0.55 2.13
C ALA A 339 27.19 1.63 3.01
N PHE A 340 25.88 1.85 2.94
CA PHE A 340 25.21 2.84 3.77
C PHE A 340 23.78 2.41 4.16
N VAL A 341 23.64 1.78 5.33
CA VAL A 341 22.34 1.55 5.98
C VAL A 341 22.06 2.70 6.93
N PHE A 342 21.19 3.62 6.51
CA PHE A 342 20.74 4.74 7.33
C PHE A 342 19.59 4.32 8.26
N ILE A 343 19.81 4.37 9.58
CA ILE A 343 18.76 4.20 10.59
C ILE A 343 18.31 5.58 11.05
N LYS A 344 17.06 5.94 10.73
CA LYS A 344 16.49 7.24 11.07
C LYS A 344 16.37 7.42 12.59
N SER A 345 16.87 8.53 13.11
CA SER A 345 16.71 8.96 14.50
C SER A 345 15.38 9.72 14.74
N ASP A 346 15.03 9.89 16.01
CA ASP A 346 13.89 10.70 16.47
C ASP A 346 14.21 12.21 16.60
N LEU A 347 15.31 12.68 15.99
CA LEU A 347 15.73 14.08 16.03
C LEU A 347 14.71 15.00 15.35
N ARG A 348 14.45 16.15 15.99
CA ARG A 348 13.58 17.22 15.48
C ARG A 348 14.25 18.57 15.63
N LEU A 349 13.85 19.51 14.78
CA LEU A 349 14.31 20.88 14.82
C LEU A 349 13.89 21.57 16.12
N VAL A 350 14.83 22.24 16.78
CA VAL A 350 14.60 23.11 17.94
C VAL A 350 13.77 24.33 17.52
N VAL A 351 12.82 24.73 18.37
CA VAL A 351 11.94 25.87 18.10
C VAL A 351 12.58 27.16 18.61
N ASP A 352 12.73 28.15 17.74
CA ASP A 352 13.16 29.48 18.16
C ASP A 352 12.09 30.15 19.05
N LEU A 353 12.44 30.41 20.31
CA LEU A 353 11.54 31.03 21.27
C LEU A 353 11.30 32.51 21.00
N GLN A 354 12.24 33.21 20.36
CA GLN A 354 12.12 34.63 20.09
C GLN A 354 11.16 34.90 18.93
N SER A 355 11.11 34.02 17.92
CA SER A 355 10.19 34.17 16.78
C SER A 355 8.80 33.51 17.01
N CYS A 356 8.63 32.73 18.07
CA CYS A 356 7.38 32.03 18.35
C CYS A 356 6.35 32.90 19.09
N ALA A 357 5.39 33.49 18.37
CA ALA A 357 4.30 34.30 18.93
C ALA A 357 3.53 33.61 20.08
N LYS A 358 3.37 32.28 20.04
CA LYS A 358 2.72 31.50 21.11
C LYS A 358 3.59 31.36 22.37
N ALA A 359 4.92 31.35 22.22
CA ALA A 359 5.85 31.36 23.35
C ALA A 359 5.95 32.74 23.99
N GLN A 360 5.83 33.81 23.20
CA GLN A 360 5.77 35.17 23.73
C GLN A 360 4.47 35.42 24.51
N ALA A 361 3.33 34.90 24.03
CA ALA A 361 2.02 35.10 24.66
C ALA A 361 1.76 34.24 25.92
N SER A 362 2.53 33.17 26.13
CA SER A 362 2.29 32.24 27.25
C SER A 362 3.59 31.74 27.89
N SER A 363 3.82 32.15 29.13
CA SER A 363 4.95 31.69 29.96
C SER A 363 4.95 30.16 30.17
N ALA A 364 3.78 29.53 30.27
CA ALA A 364 3.65 28.08 30.39
C ALA A 364 4.05 27.36 29.10
N TYR A 365 3.63 27.87 27.93
CA TYR A 365 4.04 27.33 26.64
C TYR A 365 5.53 27.55 26.39
N ALA A 366 6.06 28.74 26.70
CA ALA A 366 7.50 29.02 26.63
C ALA A 366 8.32 28.02 27.44
N ARG A 367 7.89 27.71 28.68
CA ARG A 367 8.57 26.72 29.54
C ARG A 367 8.55 25.31 28.93
N LYS A 368 7.43 24.89 28.35
CA LYS A 368 7.30 23.61 27.64
C LYS A 368 8.22 23.54 26.42
N VAL A 369 8.28 24.62 25.63
CA VAL A 369 9.17 24.71 24.46
C VAL A 369 10.64 24.68 24.89
N ARG A 370 11.02 25.39 25.97
CA ARG A 370 12.38 25.32 26.54
C ARG A 370 12.77 23.89 26.93
N LEU A 371 11.89 23.17 27.62
CA LEU A 371 12.15 21.79 28.02
C LEU A 371 12.28 20.85 26.81
N SER A 372 11.39 21.00 25.82
CA SER A 372 11.46 20.21 24.57
C SER A 372 12.73 20.51 23.78
N ASN A 373 13.13 21.79 23.69
CA ASN A 373 14.35 22.21 23.03
C ASN A 373 15.57 21.61 23.72
N LEU A 374 15.64 21.67 25.05
CA LEU A 374 16.72 21.07 25.83
C LEU A 374 16.86 19.56 25.56
N GLN A 375 15.74 18.84 25.50
CA GLN A 375 15.72 17.41 25.14
C GLN A 375 16.22 17.16 23.71
N GLN A 376 15.83 17.99 22.74
CA GLN A 376 16.32 17.86 21.36
C GLN A 376 17.81 18.21 21.24
N MET A 377 18.30 19.15 22.05
CA MET A 377 19.74 19.47 22.12
C MET A 377 20.56 18.32 22.70
N ALA A 378 20.11 17.73 23.81
CA ALA A 378 20.76 16.55 24.37
C ALA A 378 20.82 15.39 23.35
N LYS A 379 19.73 15.16 22.60
CA LYS A 379 19.71 14.16 21.51
C LYS A 379 20.64 14.53 20.35
N THR A 380 20.76 15.82 20.03
CA THR A 380 21.66 16.30 18.96
C THR A 380 23.12 16.08 19.35
N VAL A 381 23.49 16.35 20.61
CA VAL A 381 24.84 16.08 21.13
C VAL A 381 25.12 14.58 21.14
N ALA A 382 24.18 13.76 21.62
CA ALA A 382 24.32 12.30 21.58
C ALA A 382 24.52 11.79 20.14
N TYR A 383 23.77 12.32 19.18
CA TYR A 383 23.93 11.96 17.77
C TYR A 383 25.31 12.30 17.21
N ILE A 384 25.82 13.50 17.52
CA ILE A 384 27.16 13.97 17.12
C ILE A 384 28.23 13.04 17.69
N GLN A 385 28.10 12.65 18.96
CA GLN A 385 29.02 11.72 19.62
C GLN A 385 28.94 10.30 19.04
N GLU A 386 27.73 9.77 18.81
CA GLU A 386 27.52 8.43 18.24
C GLU A 386 28.07 8.30 16.81
N HIS A 387 28.07 9.39 16.03
CA HIS A 387 28.56 9.42 14.65
C HIS A 387 30.00 9.92 14.52
N GLY A 388 30.68 10.23 15.63
CA GLY A 388 32.09 10.66 15.62
C GLY A 388 32.34 12.01 14.94
N TYR A 389 31.38 12.94 15.01
CA TYR A 389 31.56 14.29 14.50
C TYR A 389 32.26 15.16 15.56
N ASP A 390 33.59 15.10 15.59
CA ASP A 390 34.40 15.79 16.61
C ASP A 390 34.44 17.31 16.41
N THR A 391 34.25 17.80 15.17
CA THR A 391 34.22 19.23 14.83
C THR A 391 33.00 19.64 13.99
N GLU A 392 32.67 20.94 13.97
CA GLU A 392 31.61 21.48 13.09
C GLU A 392 31.93 21.28 11.60
N ASP A 393 33.21 21.26 11.25
CA ASP A 393 33.65 21.06 9.88
C ASP A 393 33.51 19.59 9.45
N ASP A 394 33.68 18.62 10.36
CA ASP A 394 33.40 17.20 10.08
C ASP A 394 31.93 16.98 9.73
N LEU A 395 31.02 17.60 10.49
CA LEU A 395 29.58 17.56 10.22
C LEU A 395 29.22 18.26 8.89
N LYS A 396 29.88 19.37 8.56
CA LYS A 396 29.70 20.04 7.25
C LYS A 396 30.20 19.19 6.11
N ASN A 397 31.37 18.59 6.24
CA ASN A 397 31.95 17.70 5.23
C ASN A 397 31.02 16.51 4.99
N ALA A 398 30.58 15.81 6.05
CA ALA A 398 29.63 14.70 5.96
C ALA A 398 28.30 15.11 5.29
N PHE A 399 27.80 16.31 5.57
CA PHE A 399 26.60 16.84 4.92
C PHE A 399 26.80 17.11 3.43
N THR A 400 27.90 17.78 3.04
CA THR A 400 28.21 18.06 1.64
C THR A 400 28.45 16.77 0.84
N GLU A 401 29.12 15.78 1.45
CA GLU A 401 29.33 14.47 0.85
C GLU A 401 28.00 13.73 0.65
N ALA A 402 27.14 13.68 1.67
CA ALA A 402 25.81 13.07 1.57
C ALA A 402 24.95 13.75 0.50
N GLN A 403 25.05 15.08 0.34
CA GLN A 403 24.38 15.83 -0.72
C GLN A 403 24.91 15.46 -2.11
N ALA A 404 26.23 15.38 -2.28
CA ALA A 404 26.87 14.97 -3.54
C ALA A 404 26.46 13.54 -3.92
N GLN A 405 26.56 12.60 -2.98
CA GLN A 405 26.13 11.21 -3.17
C GLN A 405 24.63 11.11 -3.53
N THR A 406 23.77 11.91 -2.89
CA THR A 406 22.34 11.98 -3.22
C THR A 406 22.10 12.49 -4.65
N ALA A 407 22.83 13.53 -5.05
CA ALA A 407 22.72 14.11 -6.38
C ALA A 407 23.18 13.12 -7.47
N ASP A 408 24.28 12.41 -7.22
CA ASP A 408 24.81 11.41 -8.15
C ASP A 408 23.93 10.16 -8.22
N MET A 409 23.40 9.69 -7.09
CA MET A 409 22.41 8.60 -7.09
C MET A 409 21.15 8.99 -7.88
N ARG A 410 20.68 10.23 -7.75
CA ARG A 410 19.54 10.74 -8.55
C ARG A 410 19.86 10.81 -10.05
N LYS A 411 21.09 11.20 -10.45
CA LYS A 411 21.52 11.15 -11.85
C LYS A 411 21.55 9.71 -12.36
N ALA A 412 22.10 8.78 -11.57
CA ALA A 412 22.17 7.37 -11.91
C ALA A 412 20.78 6.73 -12.06
N LEU A 413 19.85 7.03 -11.15
CA LEU A 413 18.45 6.60 -11.23
C LEU A 413 17.77 7.10 -12.51
N ARG A 414 17.87 8.40 -12.81
CA ARG A 414 17.30 8.99 -14.04
C ARG A 414 17.86 8.36 -15.32
N SER A 415 19.15 8.04 -15.33
CA SER A 415 19.78 7.33 -16.45
C SER A 415 19.20 5.92 -16.62
N THR A 416 19.01 5.17 -15.53
CA THR A 416 18.38 3.84 -15.57
C THR A 416 16.92 3.92 -16.02
N GLU A 417 16.15 4.89 -15.54
CA GLU A 417 14.76 5.13 -15.96
C GLU A 417 14.66 5.44 -17.45
N LYS A 418 15.57 6.27 -17.98
CA LYS A 418 15.63 6.58 -19.42
C LYS A 418 15.89 5.33 -20.25
N LYS A 419 16.86 4.50 -19.85
CA LYS A 419 17.16 3.22 -20.52
C LYS A 419 15.97 2.26 -20.45
N LEU A 420 15.30 2.18 -19.29
CA LEU A 420 14.11 1.34 -19.12
C LEU A 420 12.96 1.78 -20.03
N ARG A 421 12.74 3.10 -20.21
CA ARG A 421 11.76 3.62 -21.18
C ARG A 421 12.09 3.22 -22.60
N GLN A 422 13.36 3.34 -23.01
CA GLN A 422 13.82 2.92 -24.34
C GLN A 422 13.62 1.42 -24.58
N VAL A 423 13.96 0.57 -23.60
CA VAL A 423 13.74 -0.89 -23.70
C VAL A 423 12.26 -1.23 -23.75
N ASN A 424 11.41 -0.58 -22.94
CA ASN A 424 9.96 -0.79 -22.97
C ASN A 424 9.34 -0.41 -24.33
N GLU A 425 9.77 0.71 -24.91
CA GLU A 425 9.35 1.13 -26.25
C GLU A 425 9.76 0.09 -27.31
N GLN A 426 11.00 -0.41 -27.24
CA GLN A 426 11.46 -1.48 -28.13
C GLN A 426 10.65 -2.77 -27.95
N ILE A 427 10.29 -3.15 -26.71
CA ILE A 427 9.43 -4.32 -26.44
C ILE A 427 8.04 -4.12 -27.06
N HIS A 428 7.44 -2.94 -26.89
CA HIS A 428 6.12 -2.62 -27.43
C HIS A 428 6.10 -2.77 -28.96
N TYR A 429 7.01 -2.09 -29.66
CA TYR A 429 7.07 -2.15 -31.12
C TYR A 429 7.55 -3.52 -31.63
N THR A 430 8.41 -4.23 -30.91
CA THR A 430 8.76 -5.62 -31.26
C THR A 430 7.54 -6.54 -31.17
N GLY A 431 6.71 -6.38 -30.14
CA GLY A 431 5.43 -7.09 -30.01
C GLY A 431 4.47 -6.78 -31.16
N GLN A 432 4.27 -5.49 -31.47
CA GLN A 432 3.42 -5.06 -32.60
C GLN A 432 3.93 -5.57 -33.95
N TYR A 433 5.24 -5.55 -34.17
CA TYR A 433 5.88 -6.06 -35.37
C TYR A 433 5.63 -7.56 -35.53
N LEU A 434 5.84 -8.36 -34.47
CA LEU A 434 5.67 -9.81 -34.50
C LEU A 434 4.20 -10.21 -34.67
N ALA A 435 3.27 -9.53 -33.99
CA ALA A 435 1.84 -9.82 -34.06
C ALA A 435 1.26 -9.60 -35.48
N ASN A 436 1.70 -8.55 -36.17
CA ASN A 436 1.17 -8.18 -37.49
C ASN A 436 2.01 -8.74 -38.67
N LYS A 437 3.10 -9.46 -38.39
CA LYS A 437 4.03 -9.96 -39.41
C LYS A 437 3.37 -10.93 -40.40
N SER A 438 2.49 -11.80 -39.93
CA SER A 438 1.77 -12.77 -40.76
C SER A 438 0.80 -12.07 -41.73
N VAL A 439 0.01 -11.12 -41.22
CA VAL A 439 -0.94 -10.32 -42.00
C VAL A 439 -0.20 -9.48 -43.05
N TYR A 440 0.91 -8.84 -42.67
CA TYR A 440 1.72 -8.08 -43.62
C TYR A 440 2.36 -8.97 -44.71
N ARG A 441 2.75 -10.21 -44.38
CA ARG A 441 3.23 -11.18 -45.37
C ARG A 441 2.12 -11.60 -46.35
N GLN A 442 0.89 -11.79 -45.87
CA GLN A 442 -0.27 -12.05 -46.72
C GLN A 442 -0.58 -10.86 -47.64
N TYR A 443 -0.47 -9.63 -47.12
CA TYR A 443 -0.59 -8.41 -47.92
C TYR A 443 0.41 -8.37 -49.09
N LEU A 444 1.69 -8.66 -48.83
CA LEU A 444 2.74 -8.69 -49.86
C LEU A 444 2.45 -9.71 -50.98
N ASN A 445 1.88 -10.85 -50.61
CA ASN A 445 1.57 -11.97 -51.52
C ASN A 445 0.17 -11.88 -52.15
N SER A 446 -0.64 -10.89 -51.78
CA SER A 446 -2.01 -10.74 -52.28
C SER A 446 -2.04 -10.28 -53.74
N ARG A 447 -2.95 -10.87 -54.54
CA ARG A 447 -3.18 -10.46 -55.94
C ARG A 447 -3.81 -9.06 -56.04
N ASN A 448 -4.66 -8.67 -55.09
CA ASN A 448 -5.29 -7.34 -55.05
C ASN A 448 -4.93 -6.59 -53.76
N LYS A 449 -3.76 -5.93 -53.79
CA LYS A 449 -3.17 -5.21 -52.66
C LYS A 449 -4.05 -4.05 -52.17
N LYS A 450 -4.82 -3.40 -53.05
CA LYS A 450 -5.64 -2.23 -52.70
C LYS A 450 -6.83 -2.64 -51.83
N LYS A 451 -7.52 -3.73 -52.19
CA LYS A 451 -8.62 -4.29 -51.40
C LYS A 451 -8.13 -4.86 -50.07
N PHE A 452 -7.05 -5.63 -50.08
CA PHE A 452 -6.46 -6.19 -48.86
C PHE A 452 -6.01 -5.10 -47.86
N ARG A 453 -5.46 -3.99 -48.37
CA ARG A 453 -5.09 -2.84 -47.53
C ARG A 453 -6.32 -2.18 -46.89
N GLN A 454 -7.45 -2.09 -47.58
CA GLN A 454 -8.68 -1.54 -47.00
C GLN A 454 -9.26 -2.44 -45.90
N GLU A 455 -9.22 -3.76 -46.08
CA GLU A 455 -9.75 -4.74 -45.12
C GLU A 455 -8.86 -4.90 -43.87
N HIS A 456 -7.53 -4.74 -44.01
CA HIS A 456 -6.54 -4.91 -42.94
C HIS A 456 -5.72 -3.63 -42.67
N GLN A 457 -6.37 -2.47 -42.83
CA GLN A 457 -5.72 -1.15 -42.79
C GLN A 457 -4.98 -0.93 -41.45
N THR A 458 -5.59 -1.35 -40.35
CA THR A 458 -5.07 -1.19 -38.98
C THR A 458 -3.79 -2.00 -38.76
N GLU A 459 -3.80 -3.28 -39.11
CA GLU A 459 -2.71 -4.22 -38.90
C GLU A 459 -1.50 -3.88 -39.77
N ILE A 460 -1.75 -3.44 -41.02
CA ILE A 460 -0.70 -2.98 -41.92
C ILE A 460 -0.06 -1.70 -41.39
N THR A 461 -0.87 -0.74 -40.93
CA THR A 461 -0.37 0.52 -40.37
C THR A 461 0.46 0.25 -39.11
N LEU A 462 -0.01 -0.61 -38.20
CA LEU A 462 0.71 -1.00 -36.98
C LEU A 462 2.03 -1.73 -37.29
N TYR A 463 2.08 -2.55 -38.33
CA TYR A 463 3.32 -3.18 -38.76
C TYR A 463 4.32 -2.19 -39.35
N GLU A 464 3.87 -1.29 -40.23
CA GLU A 464 4.71 -0.27 -40.88
C GLU A 464 5.30 0.71 -39.85
N THR A 465 4.50 1.15 -38.88
CA THR A 465 4.96 2.04 -37.79
C THR A 465 5.98 1.33 -36.89
N ALA A 466 5.68 0.12 -36.43
CA ALA A 466 6.59 -0.68 -35.61
C ALA A 466 7.93 -0.92 -36.31
N ARG A 467 7.91 -1.27 -37.60
CA ARG A 467 9.12 -1.46 -38.40
C ARG A 467 9.94 -0.17 -38.55
N LYS A 468 9.29 0.98 -38.71
CA LYS A 468 9.97 2.29 -38.81
C LYS A 468 10.68 2.65 -37.51
N VAL A 469 10.02 2.47 -36.37
CA VAL A 469 10.60 2.78 -35.04
C VAL A 469 11.74 1.84 -34.70
N LEU A 470 11.58 0.52 -34.90
CA LEU A 470 12.63 -0.45 -34.62
C LEU A 470 13.89 -0.26 -35.48
N LYS A 471 13.75 0.24 -36.71
CA LYS A 471 14.92 0.62 -37.55
C LYS A 471 15.74 1.75 -36.94
N GLY A 472 15.12 2.66 -36.18
CA GLY A 472 15.85 3.74 -35.49
C GLY A 472 16.71 3.27 -34.32
N TYR A 473 16.49 2.03 -33.84
CA TYR A 473 17.21 1.43 -32.72
C TYR A 473 18.32 0.45 -33.13
N SER A 474 18.46 0.14 -34.42
CA SER A 474 19.38 -0.88 -34.94
C SER A 474 20.42 -0.30 -35.90
N GLU A 475 21.70 -0.28 -35.51
CA GLU A 475 22.80 0.12 -36.39
C GLU A 475 23.09 -0.94 -37.49
N ASP A 476 22.94 -2.23 -37.17
CA ASP A 476 23.20 -3.36 -38.08
C ASP A 476 21.97 -3.84 -38.88
N GLY A 477 20.83 -3.14 -38.79
CA GLY A 477 19.58 -3.54 -39.43
C GLY A 477 18.93 -4.82 -38.87
N LYS A 478 19.51 -5.43 -37.82
CA LYS A 478 18.95 -6.59 -37.10
C LYS A 478 17.91 -6.13 -36.08
N LEU A 479 16.74 -6.75 -36.12
CA LEU A 479 15.65 -6.44 -35.18
C LEU A 479 15.99 -6.94 -33.76
N PRO A 480 15.64 -6.17 -32.72
CA PRO A 480 15.81 -6.60 -31.33
C PRO A 480 15.14 -7.95 -31.03
N SER A 481 15.83 -8.81 -30.27
CA SER A 481 15.25 -10.07 -29.80
C SER A 481 14.34 -9.84 -28.60
N MET A 482 13.08 -10.25 -28.68
CA MET A 482 12.10 -10.13 -27.60
C MET A 482 12.60 -10.77 -26.28
N LYS A 483 13.33 -11.88 -26.36
CA LYS A 483 13.88 -12.57 -25.19
C LYS A 483 14.96 -11.72 -24.51
N LEU A 484 15.85 -11.11 -25.29
CA LEU A 484 16.94 -10.26 -24.76
C LEU A 484 16.39 -8.96 -24.17
N LEU A 485 15.44 -8.31 -24.85
CA LEU A 485 14.81 -7.09 -24.35
C LEU A 485 14.09 -7.31 -23.00
N LYS A 486 13.39 -8.44 -22.84
CA LYS A 486 12.75 -8.80 -21.56
C LYS A 486 13.78 -9.01 -20.44
N ALA A 487 14.86 -9.74 -20.71
CA ALA A 487 15.94 -9.94 -19.74
C ALA A 487 16.64 -8.62 -19.36
N GLU A 488 16.86 -7.73 -20.33
CA GLU A 488 17.43 -6.40 -20.07
C GLU A 488 16.47 -5.53 -19.25
N LYS A 489 15.17 -5.58 -19.53
CA LYS A 489 14.13 -4.91 -18.74
C LYS A 489 14.15 -5.37 -17.28
N GLU A 490 14.23 -6.68 -17.03
CA GLU A 490 14.29 -7.23 -15.66
C GLU A 490 15.52 -6.72 -14.92
N LYS A 491 16.70 -6.74 -15.56
CA LYS A 491 17.94 -6.22 -14.99
C LYS A 491 17.86 -4.72 -14.68
N LEU A 492 17.32 -3.91 -15.60
CA LEU A 492 17.15 -2.48 -15.41
C LEU A 492 16.10 -2.16 -14.32
N THR A 493 15.05 -2.98 -14.19
CA THR A 493 14.02 -2.83 -13.16
C THR A 493 14.58 -3.11 -11.76
N ALA A 494 15.31 -4.22 -11.60
CA ALA A 494 16.00 -4.53 -10.35
C ALA A 494 16.99 -3.42 -9.96
N ARG A 495 17.77 -2.91 -10.94
CA ARG A 495 18.68 -1.78 -10.74
C ARG A 495 17.94 -0.49 -10.35
N LYS A 496 16.80 -0.18 -10.99
CA LYS A 496 15.98 1.00 -10.65
C LYS A 496 15.51 0.94 -9.20
N ASN A 497 14.99 -0.20 -8.77
CA ASN A 497 14.45 -0.38 -7.42
C ASN A 497 15.56 -0.21 -6.37
N SER A 498 16.70 -0.87 -6.57
CA SER A 498 17.87 -0.72 -5.69
C SER A 498 18.39 0.73 -5.63
N GLN A 499 18.51 1.40 -6.78
CA GLN A 499 18.93 2.81 -6.83
C GLN A 499 17.92 3.76 -6.17
N TYR A 500 16.63 3.45 -6.28
CA TYR A 500 15.56 4.23 -5.65
C TYR A 500 15.60 4.12 -4.13
N ASP A 501 15.76 2.91 -3.59
CA ASP A 501 15.87 2.69 -2.15
C ASP A 501 17.12 3.39 -1.58
N ALA A 502 18.26 3.28 -2.28
CA ALA A 502 19.49 3.98 -1.92
C ALA A 502 19.30 5.50 -1.94
N TYR A 503 18.66 6.05 -2.98
CA TYR A 503 18.33 7.48 -3.07
C TYR A 503 17.43 7.95 -1.93
N GLN A 504 16.39 7.18 -1.58
CA GLN A 504 15.48 7.54 -0.49
C GLN A 504 16.19 7.52 0.87
N ASN A 505 17.11 6.58 1.08
CA ASN A 505 17.90 6.51 2.31
C ASN A 505 18.87 7.68 2.41
N LEU A 506 19.63 7.99 1.35
CA LEU A 506 20.52 9.15 1.30
C LEU A 506 19.77 10.47 1.50
N ARG A 507 18.58 10.62 0.88
CA ARG A 507 17.74 11.81 1.06
C ARG A 507 17.27 11.98 2.51
N LYS A 508 16.92 10.89 3.19
CA LYS A 508 16.55 10.92 4.61
C LYS A 508 17.76 11.28 5.48
N TYR A 509 18.93 10.76 5.15
CA TYR A 509 20.17 11.08 5.86
C TYR A 509 20.56 12.55 5.73
N VAL A 510 20.53 13.11 4.51
CA VAL A 510 20.74 14.56 4.28
C VAL A 510 19.77 15.40 5.11
N LYS A 511 18.50 14.99 5.20
CA LYS A 511 17.50 15.71 6.01
C LYS A 511 17.82 15.66 7.52
N GLU A 512 18.35 14.54 7.98
CA GLU A 512 18.75 14.38 9.38
C GLU A 512 20.00 15.21 9.70
N LEU A 513 21.05 15.13 8.88
CA LEU A 513 22.24 15.98 9.01
C LEU A 513 21.89 17.48 8.97
N ASN A 514 20.97 17.90 8.11
CA ASN A 514 20.47 19.28 8.10
C ASN A 514 19.77 19.67 9.41
N THR A 515 19.05 18.72 10.03
CA THR A 515 18.40 18.95 11.33
C THR A 515 19.45 19.09 12.43
N VAL A 516 20.50 18.26 12.41
CA VAL A 516 21.63 18.32 13.36
C VAL A 516 22.39 19.64 13.20
N GLN A 517 22.73 20.05 11.98
CA GLN A 517 23.39 21.33 11.71
C GLN A 517 22.56 22.52 12.19
N ALA A 518 21.26 22.55 11.89
CA ALA A 518 20.38 23.64 12.31
C ALA A 518 20.22 23.70 13.83
N ASN A 519 20.17 22.55 14.49
CA ASN A 519 20.14 22.41 15.94
C ASN A 519 21.45 22.87 16.59
N LEU A 520 22.60 22.50 16.03
CA LEU A 520 23.92 22.92 16.49
C LEU A 520 24.13 24.44 16.33
N ALA A 521 23.71 25.01 15.19
CA ALA A 521 23.76 26.45 14.96
C ALA A 521 22.90 27.23 15.98
N ALA A 522 21.71 26.73 16.28
CA ALA A 522 20.83 27.29 17.31
C ALA A 522 21.44 27.19 18.72
N PHE A 523 22.16 26.10 19.03
CA PHE A 523 22.85 25.90 20.31
C PHE A 523 24.03 26.85 20.50
N LEU A 524 24.88 27.00 19.47
CA LEU A 524 26.08 27.84 19.50
C LEU A 524 25.76 29.35 19.47
N GLY A 525 24.47 29.73 19.50
CA GLY A 525 24.05 31.14 19.46
C GLY A 525 24.48 31.84 18.17
N LYS A 526 24.71 31.09 17.08
CA LYS A 526 24.99 31.66 15.77
C LYS A 526 23.68 32.22 15.22
N ASP A 527 23.39 33.45 15.61
CA ASP A 527 22.21 34.19 15.18
C ASP A 527 22.06 34.16 13.65
N ARG A 528 20.88 33.78 13.17
CA ARG A 528 20.50 33.74 11.75
C ARG A 528 20.50 35.12 11.07
N SER A 529 20.84 36.19 11.78
CA SER A 529 20.92 37.54 11.24
C SER A 529 22.08 37.75 10.26
N ARG A 530 23.18 36.99 10.36
CA ARG A 530 24.37 37.21 9.51
C ARG A 530 24.41 36.47 8.17
N GLN A 531 23.61 35.42 7.96
CA GLN A 531 23.62 34.68 6.68
C GLN A 531 22.74 35.32 5.60
N ASN A 532 21.64 35.99 5.97
CA ASN A 532 20.74 36.65 5.01
C ASN A 532 21.31 37.96 4.42
N GLU A 533 22.33 38.56 5.03
CA GLU A 533 23.01 39.74 4.48
C GLU A 533 24.06 39.34 3.43
N GLN A 534 24.82 38.25 3.67
CA GLN A 534 25.79 37.74 2.70
C GLN A 534 25.15 37.13 1.42
N GLU A 535 23.96 36.52 1.52
CA GLU A 535 23.23 36.05 0.33
C GLU A 535 22.58 37.17 -0.49
N LYS A 536 22.31 38.35 0.12
CA LYS A 536 21.78 39.51 -0.61
C LYS A 536 22.86 40.33 -1.32
N ASP A 537 24.07 40.38 -0.77
CA ASP A 537 25.19 41.07 -1.44
C ASP A 537 25.78 40.25 -2.60
N ASN A 538 25.77 38.91 -2.51
CA ASN A 538 26.17 38.03 -3.63
C ASN A 538 25.11 37.92 -4.75
N ALA A 539 23.90 38.43 -4.54
CA ALA A 539 22.86 38.52 -5.57
C ALA A 539 22.78 39.91 -6.23
N ARG A 540 23.61 40.87 -5.78
CA ARG A 540 23.69 42.24 -6.31
C ARG A 540 25.07 42.60 -6.91
N SER A 541 26.03 41.68 -6.90
CA SER A 541 27.23 41.70 -7.74
C SER A 541 27.10 40.62 -8.80
#